data_AF-A0A931YRP0-F1
#
_entry.id   AF-A0A931YRP0-F1
#
_cell.length_a   1.000
_cell.length_b   1.000
_cell.length_c   1.000
_cell.angle_alpha   90.00
_cell.angle_beta   90.00
_cell.angle_gamma   90.00
#
_symmetry.space_group_name_H-M   'P 1'
#
loop_
_entity.id
_entity.type
_entity.pdbx_description
1 polymer ?
#
loop_
_entity_poly.entity_id
_entity_poly.type
_entity_poly.pdbx_seq_one_letter_code
_entity_poly.pdbx_strand_id
1 'polypeptide(L)'
;MIGKLIINIFIGYQLKSPYHHKSDYRKIIHLLSENLGRQKPPIKILPQFCEFQAGTQLWEEVTSAINIADITVFDISENNPNVLVEVGIAKGNGKHVVLLKNEQAKKDHPLPSDLSPFIYLPYANAERLVSKRIVKGLSGAFTHFVKSKHDPRFYHRSLWALHPESRSLLIPGKIPEDWTGNRFEDYIRLRRFSDLDSLHLTFETLHRLYPTMEVIVQSANSLAELPSNWQEYNLILIGGPDFNPLVHEFEDRLPFEYKYGPAGSNEVWLMHKKTGKEYHPRFWRKNGKKRAIDYGFFAKAKVSKRSTTKLVFFGGARTWGVVGATMLASCVSLNRHGVEYRNARKLVERFGSDPSLVVPVEVSGSEDGIHASDWKIGSVELIA
;
A
#
# COMPACT_ATOMS: atom_id res chain seq x y z
N MET A 1 6.15 -19.18 4.79
CA MET A 1 5.39 -19.16 3.52
C MET A 1 5.95 -18.05 2.63
N ILE A 2 5.95 -18.23 1.31
CA ILE A 2 6.12 -17.12 0.35
C ILE A 2 4.71 -16.65 0.01
N GLY A 3 4.42 -15.37 0.20
CA GLY A 3 3.10 -14.82 -0.14
C GLY A 3 2.91 -14.62 -1.63
N LYS A 4 1.67 -14.37 -2.05
CA LYS A 4 1.34 -14.09 -3.45
C LYS A 4 1.35 -12.59 -3.70
N LEU A 5 2.03 -12.14 -4.75
CA LEU A 5 1.91 -10.76 -5.23
C LEU A 5 0.56 -10.60 -5.91
N ILE A 6 -0.22 -9.59 -5.54
CA ILE A 6 -1.52 -9.29 -6.16
C ILE A 6 -1.32 -8.16 -7.17
N ILE A 7 -1.88 -8.33 -8.37
CA ILE A 7 -1.92 -7.32 -9.42
C ILE A 7 -3.38 -7.13 -9.83
N ASN A 8 -3.91 -5.92 -9.66
CA ASN A 8 -5.23 -5.56 -10.14
C ASN A 8 -5.14 -5.25 -11.64
N ILE A 9 -6.06 -5.78 -12.44
CA ILE A 9 -6.03 -5.54 -13.89
C ILE A 9 -7.38 -5.06 -14.42
N PHE A 10 -7.32 -4.07 -15.30
CA PHE A 10 -8.46 -3.63 -16.09
C PHE A 10 -8.38 -4.25 -17.49
N ILE A 11 -9.49 -4.73 -18.03
CA ILE A 11 -9.60 -5.22 -19.41
C ILE A 11 -10.67 -4.41 -20.14
N GLY A 12 -10.26 -3.44 -20.96
CA GLY A 12 -11.14 -2.63 -21.81
C GLY A 12 -11.21 -3.19 -23.23
N TYR A 13 -12.42 -3.34 -23.78
CA TYR A 13 -12.65 -3.90 -25.12
C TYR A 13 -14.05 -3.54 -25.60
N GLN A 14 -14.26 -3.55 -26.93
CA GLN A 14 -15.60 -3.35 -27.49
C GLN A 14 -16.49 -4.58 -27.26
N LEU A 15 -17.64 -4.40 -26.60
CA LEU A 15 -18.54 -5.50 -26.19
C LEU A 15 -19.12 -6.32 -27.35
N LYS A 16 -19.37 -5.68 -28.50
CA LYS A 16 -19.84 -6.31 -29.75
C LYS A 16 -18.78 -6.08 -30.82
N SER A 17 -18.08 -7.13 -31.25
CA SER A 17 -17.00 -7.05 -32.23
C SER A 17 -17.02 -8.25 -33.17
N PRO A 18 -16.64 -8.10 -34.46
CA PRO A 18 -16.36 -9.23 -35.34
C PRO A 18 -14.96 -9.83 -35.11
N TYR A 19 -14.09 -9.18 -34.32
CA TYR A 19 -12.67 -9.53 -34.19
C TYR A 19 -12.31 -10.30 -32.92
N HIS A 20 -13.25 -10.45 -31.99
CA HIS A 20 -13.08 -11.13 -30.69
C HIS A 20 -14.43 -11.46 -30.03
N HIS A 21 -14.45 -12.42 -29.10
CA HIS A 21 -15.59 -12.61 -28.20
C HIS A 21 -15.21 -12.34 -26.74
N LYS A 22 -16.15 -11.80 -25.96
CA LYS A 22 -16.02 -11.56 -24.50
C LYS A 22 -15.52 -12.78 -23.71
N SER A 23 -15.88 -13.99 -24.13
CA SER A 23 -15.44 -15.23 -23.49
C SER A 23 -13.94 -15.51 -23.68
N ASP A 24 -13.31 -14.98 -24.73
CA ASP A 24 -11.90 -15.23 -25.05
C ASP A 24 -10.95 -14.47 -24.13
N TYR A 25 -11.29 -13.23 -23.73
CA TYR A 25 -10.53 -12.53 -22.69
C TYR A 25 -10.56 -13.29 -21.36
N ARG A 26 -11.72 -13.85 -20.97
CA ARG A 26 -11.83 -14.66 -19.75
C ARG A 26 -10.96 -15.93 -19.82
N LYS A 27 -10.90 -16.61 -20.97
CA LYS A 27 -9.98 -17.74 -21.22
C LYS A 27 -8.51 -17.30 -21.14
N ILE A 28 -8.12 -16.19 -21.76
CA ILE A 28 -6.75 -15.66 -21.72
C ILE A 28 -6.34 -15.33 -20.29
N ILE A 29 -7.18 -14.60 -19.55
CA ILE A 29 -6.92 -14.20 -18.17
C ILE A 29 -6.80 -15.44 -17.25
N HIS A 30 -7.58 -16.50 -17.50
CA HIS A 30 -7.42 -17.77 -16.79
C HIS A 30 -6.03 -18.40 -17.08
N LEU A 31 -5.67 -18.61 -18.34
CA LEU A 31 -4.36 -19.17 -18.74
C LEU A 31 -3.17 -18.30 -18.28
N LEU A 32 -3.35 -16.97 -18.27
CA LEU A 32 -2.37 -16.03 -17.74
C LEU A 32 -2.22 -16.18 -16.22
N SER A 33 -3.32 -16.35 -15.49
CA SER A 33 -3.32 -16.62 -14.04
C SER A 33 -2.54 -17.89 -13.70
N GLU A 34 -2.74 -18.98 -14.45
CA GLU A 34 -2.02 -20.23 -14.25
C GLU A 34 -0.51 -20.11 -14.50
N ASN A 35 -0.12 -19.32 -15.51
CA ASN A 35 1.28 -19.06 -15.86
C ASN A 35 1.96 -18.18 -14.79
N LEU A 36 1.31 -17.08 -14.42
CA LEU A 36 1.79 -16.13 -13.41
C LEU A 36 1.81 -16.72 -11.98
N GLY A 37 0.89 -17.63 -11.68
CA GLY A 37 0.86 -18.38 -10.41
C GLY A 37 2.05 -19.33 -10.20
N ARG A 38 2.84 -19.61 -11.23
CA ARG A 38 4.06 -20.44 -11.17
C ARG A 38 5.36 -19.62 -10.99
N GLN A 39 5.27 -18.28 -10.99
CA GLN A 39 6.41 -17.39 -10.78
C GLN A 39 6.90 -17.42 -9.32
N LYS A 40 8.06 -16.81 -9.05
CA LYS A 40 8.60 -16.59 -7.70
C LYS A 40 8.91 -15.10 -7.51
N PRO A 41 8.19 -14.38 -6.62
CA PRO A 41 6.99 -14.82 -5.88
C PRO A 41 5.83 -15.16 -6.84
N PRO A 42 4.88 -16.03 -6.43
CA PRO A 42 3.69 -16.33 -7.24
C PRO A 42 2.84 -15.08 -7.43
N ILE A 43 2.36 -14.84 -8.65
CA ILE A 43 1.52 -13.67 -8.96
C ILE A 43 0.05 -14.13 -9.08
N LYS A 44 -0.84 -13.48 -8.32
CA LYS A 44 -2.29 -13.57 -8.44
C LYS A 44 -2.79 -12.31 -9.14
N ILE A 45 -3.56 -12.48 -10.21
CA ILE A 45 -4.21 -11.34 -10.89
C ILE A 45 -5.68 -11.23 -10.46
N LEU A 46 -6.18 -10.00 -10.34
CA LEU A 46 -7.58 -9.69 -10.03
C LEU A 46 -8.19 -8.92 -11.21
N PRO A 47 -8.96 -9.58 -12.09
CA PRO A 47 -9.48 -8.96 -13.30
C PRO A 47 -10.80 -8.22 -13.10
N GLN A 48 -10.83 -6.97 -13.53
CA GLN A 48 -12.03 -6.19 -13.80
C GLN A 48 -12.19 -6.03 -15.31
N PHE A 49 -13.27 -6.58 -15.87
CA PHE A 49 -13.61 -6.43 -17.29
C PHE A 49 -14.51 -5.20 -17.46
N CYS A 50 -14.37 -4.46 -18.57
CA CYS A 50 -15.25 -3.33 -18.90
C CYS A 50 -16.65 -3.82 -19.31
N GLU A 51 -17.45 -4.18 -18.30
CA GLU A 51 -18.77 -4.79 -18.42
C GLU A 51 -19.80 -4.06 -17.52
N PHE A 52 -19.62 -2.75 -17.40
CA PHE A 52 -20.44 -1.85 -16.57
C PHE A 52 -21.84 -1.65 -17.16
N GLN A 53 -22.80 -1.26 -16.32
CA GLN A 53 -24.16 -0.97 -16.77
C GLN A 53 -24.24 0.42 -17.40
N ALA A 54 -25.10 0.59 -18.41
CA ALA A 54 -25.36 1.91 -18.96
C ALA A 54 -26.13 2.75 -17.93
N GLY A 55 -25.57 3.90 -17.57
CA GLY A 55 -26.13 4.79 -16.55
C GLY A 55 -25.29 6.06 -16.38
N THR A 56 -25.76 6.98 -15.54
CA THR A 56 -25.10 8.27 -15.28
C THR A 56 -23.71 8.14 -14.66
N GLN A 57 -23.44 7.03 -13.95
CA GLN A 57 -22.18 6.77 -13.24
C GLN A 57 -21.16 5.94 -14.05
N LEU A 58 -21.50 5.51 -15.28
CA LEU A 58 -20.65 4.64 -16.12
C LEU A 58 -19.20 5.17 -16.25
N TRP A 59 -19.04 6.48 -16.44
CA TRP A 59 -17.73 7.11 -16.55
C TRP A 59 -16.92 7.05 -15.25
N GLU A 60 -17.59 7.22 -14.10
CA GLU A 60 -17.01 7.17 -12.76
C GLU A 60 -16.57 5.73 -12.43
N GLU A 61 -17.41 4.73 -12.74
CA GLU A 61 -17.10 3.31 -12.57
C GLU A 61 -15.88 2.86 -13.39
N VAL A 62 -15.85 3.21 -14.69
CA VAL A 62 -14.71 2.93 -15.59
C VAL A 62 -13.44 3.61 -15.08
N THR A 63 -13.53 4.88 -14.68
CA THR A 63 -12.38 5.65 -14.19
C THR A 63 -11.87 5.11 -12.85
N SER A 64 -12.75 4.73 -11.91
CA SER A 64 -12.37 4.09 -10.64
C SER A 64 -11.69 2.75 -10.90
N ALA A 65 -12.23 1.91 -11.78
CA ALA A 65 -11.63 0.63 -12.15
C ALA A 65 -10.22 0.77 -12.77
N ILE A 66 -10.01 1.74 -13.65
CA ILE A 66 -8.68 2.07 -14.19
C ILE A 66 -7.76 2.59 -13.08
N ASN A 67 -8.28 3.40 -12.14
CA ASN A 67 -7.51 3.93 -11.01
C ASN A 67 -7.08 2.86 -10.00
N ILE A 68 -7.90 1.82 -9.78
CA ILE A 68 -7.57 0.67 -8.94
C ILE A 68 -6.56 -0.26 -9.63
N ALA A 69 -6.63 -0.40 -10.96
CA ALA A 69 -5.73 -1.27 -11.72
C ALA A 69 -4.25 -0.88 -11.61
N ASP A 70 -3.37 -1.88 -11.66
CA ASP A 70 -1.91 -1.74 -11.75
C ASP A 70 -1.44 -1.89 -13.21
N ILE A 71 -2.07 -2.81 -13.94
CA ILE A 71 -1.87 -3.08 -15.37
C ILE A 71 -3.22 -2.99 -16.08
N THR A 72 -3.26 -2.36 -17.25
CA THR A 72 -4.48 -2.23 -18.07
C THR A 72 -4.24 -2.86 -19.43
N VAL A 73 -5.12 -3.79 -19.83
CA VAL A 73 -5.07 -4.48 -21.12
C VAL A 73 -6.23 -3.97 -21.97
N PHE A 74 -5.96 -3.44 -23.16
CA PHE A 74 -6.98 -2.89 -24.04
C PHE A 74 -6.99 -3.59 -25.39
N ASP A 75 -8.17 -3.98 -25.88
CA ASP A 75 -8.33 -4.41 -27.25
C ASP A 75 -8.75 -3.25 -28.14
N ILE A 76 -7.84 -2.84 -29.03
CA ILE A 76 -8.02 -1.71 -29.93
C ILE A 76 -8.31 -2.17 -31.37
N SER A 77 -8.79 -3.40 -31.57
CA SER A 77 -9.10 -3.97 -32.91
C SER A 77 -9.94 -3.03 -33.78
N GLU A 78 -10.97 -2.40 -33.23
CA GLU A 78 -11.85 -1.46 -33.97
C GLU A 78 -11.48 0.02 -33.82
N ASN A 79 -10.38 0.33 -33.10
CA ASN A 79 -10.06 1.71 -32.70
C ASN A 79 -11.24 2.44 -32.02
N ASN A 80 -12.06 1.72 -31.26
CA ASN A 80 -13.27 2.26 -30.63
C ASN A 80 -12.95 3.52 -29.79
N PRO A 81 -13.58 4.68 -30.04
CA PRO A 81 -13.25 5.92 -29.35
C PRO A 81 -13.29 5.83 -27.83
N ASN A 82 -14.24 5.09 -27.25
CA ASN A 82 -14.35 4.93 -25.80
C ASN A 82 -13.15 4.16 -25.25
N VAL A 83 -12.76 3.04 -25.89
CA VAL A 83 -11.59 2.25 -25.49
C VAL A 83 -10.30 3.06 -25.67
N LEU A 84 -10.19 3.91 -26.70
CA LEU A 84 -9.04 4.79 -26.89
C LEU A 84 -8.97 5.89 -25.82
N VAL A 85 -10.10 6.40 -25.35
CA VAL A 85 -10.17 7.31 -24.21
C VAL A 85 -9.74 6.59 -22.92
N GLU A 86 -10.19 5.36 -22.67
CA GLU A 86 -9.73 4.54 -21.54
C GLU A 86 -8.20 4.30 -21.57
N VAL A 87 -7.62 4.02 -22.75
CA VAL A 87 -6.16 3.93 -22.96
C VAL A 87 -5.47 5.24 -22.56
N GLY A 88 -6.04 6.39 -22.95
CA GLY A 88 -5.56 7.72 -22.59
C GLY A 88 -5.56 7.97 -21.09
N ILE A 89 -6.67 7.67 -20.41
CA ILE A 89 -6.81 7.79 -18.93
C ILE A 89 -5.78 6.90 -18.23
N ALA A 90 -5.68 5.62 -18.63
CA ALA A 90 -4.72 4.69 -18.06
C ALA A 90 -3.27 5.17 -18.25
N LYS A 91 -2.94 5.70 -19.43
CA LYS A 91 -1.61 6.29 -19.68
C LYS A 91 -1.35 7.53 -18.84
N GLY A 92 -2.31 8.45 -18.74
CA GLY A 92 -2.22 9.66 -17.92
C GLY A 92 -2.01 9.35 -16.43
N ASN A 93 -2.71 8.33 -15.93
CA ASN A 93 -2.60 7.87 -14.55
C ASN A 93 -1.40 6.95 -14.28
N GLY A 94 -0.42 6.93 -15.20
CA GLY A 94 0.85 6.21 -15.04
C GLY A 94 0.73 4.68 -15.06
N LYS A 95 -0.38 4.13 -15.55
CA LYS A 95 -0.63 2.68 -15.55
C LYS A 95 0.26 1.95 -16.56
N HIS A 96 0.47 0.66 -16.33
CA HIS A 96 1.15 -0.17 -17.31
C HIS A 96 0.16 -0.63 -18.38
N VAL A 97 0.22 0.00 -19.55
CA VAL A 97 -0.72 -0.22 -20.64
C VAL A 97 -0.19 -1.27 -21.62
N VAL A 98 -1.00 -2.29 -21.91
CA VAL A 98 -0.76 -3.31 -22.95
C VAL A 98 -1.91 -3.27 -23.95
N LEU A 99 -1.59 -3.23 -25.24
CA LEU A 99 -2.56 -3.16 -26.34
C LEU A 99 -2.62 -4.49 -27.09
N LEU A 100 -3.83 -5.01 -27.27
CA LEU A 100 -4.17 -6.13 -28.15
C LEU A 100 -4.77 -5.57 -29.44
N LYS A 101 -4.48 -6.20 -30.58
CA LYS A 101 -5.00 -5.80 -31.89
C LYS A 101 -5.09 -7.00 -32.82
N ASN A 102 -6.24 -7.18 -33.44
CA ASN A 102 -6.42 -8.11 -34.55
C ASN A 102 -5.74 -7.56 -35.83
N GLU A 103 -4.84 -8.33 -36.43
CA GLU A 103 -4.15 -7.95 -37.66
C GLU A 103 -5.09 -7.81 -38.87
N GLN A 104 -6.19 -8.57 -38.94
CA GLN A 104 -7.21 -8.42 -39.99
C GLN A 104 -7.89 -7.05 -39.90
N ALA A 105 -8.13 -6.55 -38.68
CA ALA A 105 -8.78 -5.27 -38.45
C ALA A 105 -7.92 -4.07 -38.89
N LYS A 106 -6.60 -4.23 -39.10
CA LYS A 106 -5.72 -3.13 -39.52
C LYS A 106 -6.07 -2.54 -40.89
N LYS A 107 -6.73 -3.31 -41.76
CA LYS A 107 -7.12 -2.84 -43.09
C LYS A 107 -8.13 -1.69 -42.99
N ASP A 108 -9.10 -1.85 -42.09
CA ASP A 108 -10.23 -0.93 -41.93
C ASP A 108 -10.01 0.03 -40.73
N HIS A 109 -9.20 -0.39 -39.76
CA HIS A 109 -8.85 0.32 -38.54
C HIS A 109 -7.31 0.31 -38.33
N PRO A 110 -6.53 1.11 -39.07
CA PRO A 110 -5.06 1.15 -38.94
C PRO A 110 -4.63 1.59 -37.53
N LEU A 111 -3.47 1.14 -37.06
CA LEU A 111 -2.96 1.53 -35.74
C LEU A 111 -2.61 3.03 -35.73
N PRO A 112 -3.21 3.86 -34.84
CA PRO A 112 -2.83 5.27 -34.73
C PRO A 112 -1.35 5.43 -34.35
N SER A 113 -0.66 6.39 -34.95
CA SER A 113 0.77 6.65 -34.73
C SER A 113 1.12 6.84 -33.25
N ASP A 114 0.25 7.52 -32.52
CA ASP A 114 0.44 7.86 -31.10
C ASP A 114 0.38 6.65 -30.17
N LEU A 115 -0.15 5.52 -30.66
CA LEU A 115 -0.19 4.24 -29.94
C LEU A 115 1.01 3.33 -30.25
N SER A 116 1.88 3.72 -31.18
CA SER A 116 3.11 2.96 -31.49
C SER A 116 4.10 2.78 -30.32
N PRO A 117 4.20 3.67 -29.30
CA PRO A 117 5.16 3.47 -28.19
C PRO A 117 4.70 2.47 -27.11
N PHE A 118 3.50 1.91 -27.22
CA PHE A 118 2.91 1.01 -26.21
C PHE A 118 3.34 -0.44 -26.42
N ILE A 119 3.15 -1.29 -25.39
CA ILE A 119 3.38 -2.73 -25.53
C ILE A 119 2.26 -3.31 -26.40
N TYR A 120 2.59 -3.60 -27.65
CA TYR A 120 1.67 -4.07 -28.68
C TYR A 120 1.77 -5.59 -28.86
N LEU A 121 0.65 -6.31 -28.68
CA LEU A 121 0.54 -7.76 -28.81
C LEU A 121 -0.45 -8.12 -29.95
N PRO A 122 0.06 -8.31 -31.18
CA PRO A 122 -0.79 -8.62 -32.32
C PRO A 122 -1.28 -10.07 -32.32
N TYR A 123 -2.54 -10.27 -32.68
CA TYR A 123 -3.14 -11.57 -32.93
C TYR A 123 -3.72 -11.64 -34.35
N ALA A 124 -3.62 -12.80 -34.99
CA ALA A 124 -3.86 -12.91 -36.44
C ALA A 124 -5.34 -12.87 -36.85
N ASN A 125 -6.24 -13.40 -36.01
CA ASN A 125 -7.69 -13.43 -36.16
C ASN A 125 -8.34 -13.77 -34.80
N ALA A 126 -9.66 -13.71 -34.68
CA ALA A 126 -10.38 -13.95 -33.43
C ALA A 126 -9.97 -15.27 -32.71
N GLU A 127 -9.84 -16.37 -33.44
CA GLU A 127 -9.43 -17.68 -32.89
C GLU A 127 -8.01 -17.67 -32.29
N ARG A 128 -7.12 -16.81 -32.81
CA ARG A 128 -5.73 -16.68 -32.34
C ARG A 128 -5.56 -15.74 -31.16
N LEU A 129 -6.63 -15.08 -30.69
CA LEU A 129 -6.62 -14.28 -29.47
C LEU A 129 -6.19 -15.14 -28.26
N VAL A 130 -6.78 -16.32 -28.07
CA VAL A 130 -6.46 -17.27 -26.97
C VAL A 130 -5.17 -18.09 -27.24
N SER A 131 -4.27 -17.62 -28.10
CA SER A 131 -3.06 -18.36 -28.47
C SER A 131 -1.96 -18.32 -27.39
N LYS A 132 -1.11 -19.36 -27.37
CA LYS A 132 0.11 -19.41 -26.55
C LYS A 132 1.01 -18.18 -26.74
N ARG A 133 0.99 -17.55 -27.93
CA ARG A 133 1.74 -16.31 -28.22
C ARG A 133 1.24 -15.13 -27.39
N ILE A 134 -0.08 -14.90 -27.35
CA ILE A 134 -0.68 -13.81 -26.58
C ILE A 134 -0.51 -14.02 -25.07
N VAL A 135 -0.76 -15.24 -24.57
CA VAL A 135 -0.52 -15.58 -23.14
C VAL A 135 0.95 -15.38 -22.76
N LYS A 136 1.91 -15.76 -23.62
CA LYS A 136 3.34 -15.52 -23.39
C LYS A 136 3.70 -14.02 -23.43
N GLY A 137 3.11 -13.26 -24.35
CA GLY A 137 3.30 -11.81 -24.45
C GLY A 137 2.81 -11.08 -23.20
N LEU A 138 1.59 -11.38 -22.75
CA LEU A 138 1.01 -10.84 -21.52
C LEU A 138 1.83 -11.24 -20.28
N SER A 139 2.20 -12.52 -20.14
CA SER A 139 3.06 -12.98 -19.04
C SER A 139 4.41 -12.26 -19.02
N GLY A 140 4.99 -11.99 -20.20
CA GLY A 140 6.19 -11.17 -20.35
C GLY A 140 6.01 -9.73 -19.88
N ALA A 141 4.94 -9.05 -20.32
CA ALA A 141 4.63 -7.69 -19.91
C ALA A 141 4.41 -7.57 -18.38
N PHE A 142 3.63 -8.48 -17.80
CA PHE A 142 3.36 -8.52 -16.35
C PHE A 142 4.64 -8.79 -15.55
N THR A 143 5.49 -9.71 -16.02
CA THR A 143 6.80 -9.99 -15.39
C THR A 143 7.74 -8.77 -15.50
N HIS A 144 7.71 -8.04 -16.62
CA HIS A 144 8.51 -6.83 -16.83
C HIS A 144 8.03 -5.67 -15.95
N PHE A 145 6.71 -5.48 -15.81
CA PHE A 145 6.11 -4.56 -14.84
C PHE A 145 6.67 -4.79 -13.43
N VAL A 146 6.49 -6.00 -12.88
CA VAL A 146 6.94 -6.35 -11.53
C VAL A 146 8.45 -6.15 -11.39
N LYS A 147 9.27 -6.57 -12.36
CA LYS A 147 10.73 -6.52 -12.20
C LYS A 147 11.35 -5.13 -12.39
N SER A 148 10.81 -4.27 -13.27
CA SER A 148 11.54 -3.06 -13.72
C SER A 148 10.70 -1.82 -14.06
N LYS A 149 9.39 -1.94 -14.31
CA LYS A 149 8.57 -0.80 -14.78
C LYS A 149 7.48 -0.32 -13.82
N HIS A 150 7.14 -1.06 -12.77
CA HIS A 150 6.09 -0.66 -11.82
C HIS A 150 6.34 0.72 -11.19
N ASP A 151 5.25 1.44 -10.93
CA ASP A 151 5.27 2.67 -10.15
C ASP A 151 5.79 2.38 -8.72
N PRO A 152 6.70 3.18 -8.12
CA PRO A 152 7.16 2.99 -6.74
C PRO A 152 6.02 2.77 -5.73
N ARG A 153 4.88 3.45 -5.92
CA ARG A 153 3.66 3.32 -5.10
C ARG A 153 3.06 1.92 -5.13
N PHE A 154 3.40 1.05 -6.08
CA PHE A 154 2.89 -0.32 -6.19
C PHE A 154 3.21 -1.16 -4.95
N TYR A 155 4.47 -1.15 -4.50
CA TYR A 155 4.85 -1.91 -3.30
C TYR A 155 4.33 -1.27 -2.01
N HIS A 156 4.25 0.05 -1.93
CA HIS A 156 3.62 0.71 -0.78
C HIS A 156 2.10 0.41 -0.72
N ARG A 157 1.37 0.53 -1.84
CA ARG A 157 -0.05 0.12 -1.91
C ARG A 157 -0.24 -1.37 -1.61
N SER A 158 0.68 -2.25 -2.03
CA SER A 158 0.65 -3.67 -1.67
C SER A 158 0.96 -3.95 -0.19
N LEU A 159 1.84 -3.15 0.44
CA LEU A 159 2.19 -3.29 1.85
C LEU A 159 1.04 -2.83 2.74
N TRP A 160 0.51 -1.63 2.49
CA TRP A 160 -0.64 -1.06 3.19
C TRP A 160 -1.92 -1.86 2.90
N ALA A 161 -2.21 -2.11 1.63
CA ALA A 161 -3.39 -2.81 1.13
C ALA A 161 -4.72 -2.29 1.70
N LEU A 162 -4.90 -0.97 1.66
CA LEU A 162 -6.16 -0.30 1.94
C LEU A 162 -6.96 -0.14 0.63
N HIS A 163 -8.28 -0.06 0.71
CA HIS A 163 -9.11 0.24 -0.45
C HIS A 163 -9.14 1.76 -0.70
N PRO A 164 -8.98 2.28 -1.94
CA PRO A 164 -8.98 3.73 -2.19
C PRO A 164 -10.26 4.47 -1.78
N GLU A 165 -11.38 3.74 -1.72
CA GLU A 165 -12.71 4.24 -1.32
C GLU A 165 -13.06 3.89 0.15
N SER A 166 -12.15 3.23 0.88
CA SER A 166 -12.35 3.00 2.32
C SER A 166 -11.99 4.23 3.15
N ARG A 167 -12.60 4.35 4.33
CA ARG A 167 -12.32 5.41 5.29
C ARG A 167 -11.24 4.97 6.29
N SER A 168 -10.44 5.90 6.79
CA SER A 168 -9.36 5.61 7.74
C SER A 168 -9.39 6.57 8.93
N LEU A 169 -9.42 6.02 10.15
CA LEU A 169 -9.20 6.77 11.39
C LEU A 169 -7.70 6.74 11.72
N LEU A 170 -7.11 7.93 11.75
CA LEU A 170 -5.73 8.15 12.15
C LEU A 170 -5.72 8.62 13.61
N ILE A 171 -5.23 7.75 14.50
CA ILE A 171 -5.40 7.83 15.94
C ILE A 171 -4.03 8.01 16.61
N PRO A 172 -3.53 9.26 16.72
CA PRO A 172 -2.38 9.58 17.54
C PRO A 172 -2.76 9.64 19.02
N GLY A 173 -1.75 9.57 19.89
CA GLY A 173 -1.92 9.91 21.30
C GLY A 173 -2.25 11.39 21.52
N LYS A 174 -2.78 11.73 22.69
CA LYS A 174 -3.03 13.11 23.13
C LYS A 174 -1.98 13.51 24.18
N ILE A 175 -1.37 14.67 24.01
CA ILE A 175 -0.48 15.26 25.01
C ILE A 175 -1.34 15.90 26.12
N PRO A 176 -1.02 15.70 27.41
CA PRO A 176 -1.68 16.38 28.53
C PRO A 176 -1.72 17.90 28.34
N GLU A 177 -2.84 18.55 28.69
CA GLU A 177 -3.07 19.96 28.34
C GLU A 177 -2.09 20.90 29.06
N ASP A 178 -1.68 20.55 30.27
CA ASP A 178 -0.62 21.20 31.06
C ASP A 178 0.77 21.12 30.38
N TRP A 179 1.04 20.10 29.57
CA TRP A 179 2.30 19.95 28.82
C TRP A 179 2.29 20.71 27.48
N THR A 180 1.12 21.13 26.98
CA THR A 180 1.04 21.80 25.68
C THR A 180 1.67 23.19 25.65
N GLY A 181 1.88 23.82 26.82
CA GLY A 181 2.88 24.88 26.99
C GLY A 181 2.75 26.11 26.09
N ASN A 182 1.53 26.64 25.91
CA ASN A 182 1.34 28.02 25.43
C ASN A 182 0.00 28.58 25.92
N ARG A 183 -0.01 29.80 26.47
CA ARG A 183 -1.25 30.45 26.98
C ARG A 183 -1.82 31.52 26.04
N PHE A 184 -1.07 31.90 25.00
CA PHE A 184 -1.46 32.64 23.80
C PHE A 184 -0.53 32.15 22.65
N GLU A 185 -0.78 32.34 21.36
CA GLU A 185 -1.88 33.07 20.72
C GLU A 185 -2.42 32.27 19.50
N ASP A 186 -1.53 31.88 18.57
CA ASP A 186 -1.88 31.12 17.36
C ASP A 186 -2.37 29.68 17.64
N TYR A 187 -3.51 29.32 17.04
CA TYR A 187 -4.11 27.99 17.18
C TYR A 187 -3.50 26.95 16.22
N ILE A 188 -2.51 26.19 16.70
CA ILE A 188 -1.95 25.04 15.95
C ILE A 188 -2.72 23.76 16.29
N ARG A 189 -3.73 23.42 15.47
CA ARG A 189 -4.67 22.29 15.68
C ARG A 189 -4.01 20.94 16.01
N LEU A 190 -2.85 20.63 15.42
CA LEU A 190 -2.18 19.35 15.62
C LEU A 190 -1.36 19.27 16.91
N ARG A 191 -0.94 20.40 17.51
CA ARG A 191 0.00 20.46 18.66
C ARG A 191 -0.46 19.68 19.90
N ARG A 192 -1.75 19.36 20.00
CA ARG A 192 -2.35 18.54 21.06
C ARG A 192 -2.04 17.03 20.97
N PHE A 193 -1.43 16.57 19.86
CA PHE A 193 -1.18 15.16 19.60
C PHE A 193 0.28 14.77 19.85
N SER A 194 0.52 13.54 20.30
CA SER A 194 1.87 12.97 20.40
C SER A 194 2.41 12.58 19.02
N ASP A 195 3.73 12.36 18.93
CA ASP A 195 4.40 11.76 17.77
C ASP A 195 4.05 12.43 16.43
N LEU A 196 4.07 13.78 16.43
CA LEU A 196 3.62 14.65 15.33
C LEU A 196 4.26 14.31 13.98
N ASP A 197 5.54 13.95 13.96
CA ASP A 197 6.23 13.56 12.73
C ASP A 197 5.64 12.27 12.16
N SER A 198 5.37 11.26 13.00
CA SER A 198 4.66 10.04 12.58
C SER A 198 3.25 10.32 12.09
N LEU A 199 2.53 11.23 12.75
CA LEU A 199 1.19 11.66 12.34
C LEU A 199 1.23 12.30 10.94
N HIS A 200 2.17 13.22 10.71
CA HIS A 200 2.35 13.91 9.43
C HIS A 200 2.80 12.96 8.32
N LEU A 201 3.85 12.15 8.54
CA LEU A 201 4.36 11.15 7.60
C LEU A 201 3.29 10.14 7.19
N THR A 202 2.45 9.72 8.15
CA THR A 202 1.32 8.81 7.87
C THR A 202 0.27 9.50 7.01
N PHE A 203 -0.14 10.72 7.37
CA PHE A 203 -1.14 11.50 6.64
C PHE A 203 -0.71 11.77 5.19
N GLU A 204 0.54 12.23 4.96
CA GLU A 204 1.12 12.43 3.64
C GLU A 204 1.14 11.12 2.82
N THR A 205 1.55 10.02 3.46
CA THR A 205 1.60 8.70 2.83
C THR A 205 0.22 8.24 2.36
N LEU A 206 -0.81 8.38 3.20
CA LEU A 206 -2.18 8.00 2.85
C LEU A 206 -2.69 8.81 1.65
N HIS A 207 -2.58 10.14 1.67
CA HIS A 207 -3.05 10.97 0.56
C HIS A 207 -2.25 10.76 -0.74
N ARG A 208 -0.96 10.40 -0.67
CA ARG A 208 -0.16 10.10 -1.87
C ARG A 208 -0.45 8.73 -2.48
N LEU A 209 -0.79 7.73 -1.65
CA LEU A 209 -1.14 6.39 -2.11
C LEU A 209 -2.62 6.26 -2.49
N TYR A 210 -3.50 7.00 -1.82
CA TYR A 210 -4.95 6.94 -1.95
C TYR A 210 -5.54 8.37 -1.94
N PRO A 211 -5.43 9.15 -3.04
CA PRO A 211 -5.82 10.56 -3.06
C PRO A 211 -7.31 10.83 -2.75
N THR A 212 -8.17 9.83 -2.98
CA THR A 212 -9.62 9.87 -2.75
C THR A 212 -10.04 9.37 -1.37
N MET A 213 -9.10 8.90 -0.54
CA MET A 213 -9.39 8.30 0.76
C MET A 213 -9.79 9.38 1.78
N GLU A 214 -10.89 9.13 2.49
CA GLU A 214 -11.23 9.91 3.68
C GLU A 214 -10.31 9.52 4.84
N VAL A 215 -9.52 10.48 5.32
CA VAL A 215 -8.60 10.31 6.46
C VAL A 215 -9.03 11.26 7.58
N ILE A 216 -9.54 10.70 8.67
CA ILE A 216 -10.03 11.44 9.84
C ILE A 216 -8.98 11.35 10.95
N VAL A 217 -8.51 12.50 11.47
CA VAL A 217 -7.56 12.54 12.59
C VAL A 217 -8.31 12.73 13.91
N GLN A 218 -8.33 11.69 14.74
CA GLN A 218 -9.03 11.67 16.03
C GLN A 218 -8.25 10.84 17.06
N SER A 219 -7.85 11.45 18.17
CA SER A 219 -7.40 10.73 19.37
C SER A 219 -8.60 10.14 20.12
N ALA A 220 -8.44 8.96 20.72
CA ALA A 220 -9.42 8.35 21.61
C ALA A 220 -8.70 7.57 22.72
N ASN A 221 -9.28 7.53 23.92
CA ASN A 221 -8.74 6.75 25.05
C ASN A 221 -9.31 5.32 25.11
N SER A 222 -10.47 5.09 24.48
CA SER A 222 -11.16 3.79 24.47
C SER A 222 -12.01 3.62 23.21
N LEU A 223 -12.44 2.39 22.92
CA LEU A 223 -13.29 2.09 21.76
C LEU A 223 -14.65 2.81 21.80
N ALA A 224 -15.11 3.23 22.98
CA ALA A 224 -16.37 3.96 23.17
C ALA A 224 -16.30 5.43 22.72
N GLU A 225 -15.11 6.00 22.58
CA GLU A 225 -14.90 7.37 22.06
C GLU A 225 -14.79 7.42 20.53
N LEU A 226 -14.67 6.27 19.86
CA LEU A 226 -14.67 6.18 18.40
C LEU A 226 -16.11 6.27 17.83
N PRO A 227 -16.29 6.59 16.53
CA PRO A 227 -17.58 6.48 15.87
C PRO A 227 -18.23 5.10 16.08
N SER A 228 -19.55 5.04 16.24
CA SER A 228 -20.26 3.79 16.57
C SER A 228 -20.09 2.66 15.53
N ASN A 229 -19.70 3.02 14.30
CA ASN A 229 -19.37 2.13 13.20
C ASN A 229 -17.85 2.05 12.90
N TRP A 230 -16.98 2.31 13.88
CA TRP A 230 -15.51 2.37 13.70
C TRP A 230 -14.92 1.11 13.04
N GLN A 231 -15.58 -0.05 13.14
CA GLN A 231 -15.14 -1.29 12.50
C GLN A 231 -15.17 -1.23 10.96
N GLU A 232 -15.95 -0.31 10.39
CA GLU A 232 -16.00 0.02 8.95
C GLU A 232 -14.84 0.91 8.48
N TYR A 233 -13.99 1.37 9.40
CA TYR A 233 -12.81 2.17 9.09
C TYR A 233 -11.55 1.32 9.23
N ASN A 234 -10.52 1.67 8.46
CA ASN A 234 -9.17 1.25 8.83
C ASN A 234 -8.76 2.04 10.08
N LEU A 235 -8.22 1.37 11.09
CA LEU A 235 -7.66 2.00 12.27
C LEU A 235 -6.15 2.12 12.11
N ILE A 236 -5.61 3.31 12.32
CA ILE A 236 -4.17 3.58 12.22
C ILE A 236 -3.71 4.20 13.53
N LEU A 237 -3.22 3.36 14.44
CA LEU A 237 -2.69 3.76 15.74
C LEU A 237 -1.27 4.32 15.59
N ILE A 238 -0.95 5.37 16.35
CA ILE A 238 0.39 5.96 16.44
C ILE A 238 0.75 6.18 17.91
N GLY A 239 1.96 5.77 18.30
CA GLY A 239 2.55 6.04 19.62
C GLY A 239 2.58 4.83 20.55
N GLY A 240 2.77 5.10 21.85
CA GLY A 240 2.66 4.10 22.92
C GLY A 240 1.44 4.35 23.82
N PRO A 241 1.06 3.39 24.68
CA PRO A 241 -0.12 3.50 25.54
C PRO A 241 -0.08 4.72 26.49
N ASP A 242 1.11 5.18 26.88
CA ASP A 242 1.33 6.37 27.73
C ASP A 242 0.56 7.62 27.28
N PHE A 243 0.48 7.83 25.97
CA PHE A 243 -0.21 8.96 25.35
C PHE A 243 -1.39 8.53 24.48
N ASN A 244 -1.49 7.24 24.13
CA ASN A 244 -2.55 6.66 23.32
C ASN A 244 -3.17 5.44 24.02
N PRO A 245 -4.01 5.62 25.07
CA PRO A 245 -4.50 4.52 25.90
C PRO A 245 -5.29 3.45 25.13
N LEU A 246 -5.89 3.83 23.99
CA LEU A 246 -6.56 2.90 23.07
C LEU A 246 -5.65 1.76 22.58
N VAL A 247 -4.33 1.93 22.62
CA VAL A 247 -3.37 0.87 22.30
C VAL A 247 -3.63 -0.41 23.10
N HIS A 248 -4.03 -0.31 24.38
CA HIS A 248 -4.32 -1.47 25.24
C HIS A 248 -5.43 -2.38 24.67
N GLU A 249 -6.42 -1.82 23.96
CA GLU A 249 -7.53 -2.56 23.32
C GLU A 249 -7.07 -3.47 22.15
N PHE A 250 -5.79 -3.34 21.75
CA PHE A 250 -5.19 -4.07 20.64
C PHE A 250 -3.85 -4.74 20.98
N GLU A 251 -3.36 -4.63 22.23
CA GLU A 251 -2.09 -5.22 22.64
C GLU A 251 -2.09 -6.75 22.52
N ASP A 252 -3.24 -7.40 22.68
CA ASP A 252 -3.43 -8.85 22.51
C ASP A 252 -3.00 -9.37 21.12
N ARG A 253 -3.09 -8.51 20.09
CA ARG A 253 -2.74 -8.82 18.69
C ARG A 253 -1.26 -8.61 18.38
N LEU A 254 -0.48 -8.09 19.34
CA LEU A 254 0.91 -7.69 19.13
C LEU A 254 1.87 -8.67 19.82
N PRO A 255 2.98 -9.05 19.17
CA PRO A 255 4.03 -9.86 19.77
C PRO A 255 4.91 -9.06 20.75
N PHE A 256 4.70 -7.74 20.83
CA PHE A 256 5.37 -6.84 21.77
C PHE A 256 4.46 -6.43 22.91
N GLU A 257 5.06 -6.20 24.07
CA GLU A 257 4.47 -5.49 25.19
C GLU A 257 5.38 -4.32 25.58
N TYR A 258 4.76 -3.25 26.08
CA TYR A 258 5.48 -2.12 26.67
C TYR A 258 5.92 -2.47 28.09
N LYS A 259 7.16 -2.14 28.41
CA LYS A 259 7.75 -2.29 29.74
C LYS A 259 8.22 -0.94 30.26
N TYR A 260 8.15 -0.79 31.57
CA TYR A 260 8.38 0.46 32.28
C TYR A 260 9.45 0.27 33.35
N GLY A 261 10.27 1.30 33.55
CA GLY A 261 11.24 1.32 34.63
C GLY A 261 10.60 1.51 36.01
N PRO A 262 11.41 1.63 37.07
CA PRO A 262 10.93 1.95 38.40
C PRO A 262 10.09 3.24 38.42
N ALA A 263 9.16 3.35 39.37
CA ALA A 263 8.31 4.53 39.50
C ALA A 263 9.13 5.83 39.57
N GLY A 264 8.81 6.80 38.71
CA GLY A 264 9.56 8.05 38.55
C GLY A 264 10.72 8.00 37.56
N SER A 265 11.07 6.84 37.01
CA SER A 265 11.96 6.74 35.84
C SER A 265 11.16 7.02 34.55
N ASN A 266 11.82 7.69 33.61
CA ASN A 266 11.31 7.88 32.25
C ASN A 266 11.78 6.74 31.33
N GLU A 267 11.96 5.51 31.83
CA GLU A 267 12.40 4.38 31.01
C GLU A 267 11.20 3.59 30.50
N VAL A 268 11.17 3.40 29.18
CA VAL A 268 10.17 2.59 28.47
C VAL A 268 10.93 1.80 27.41
N TRP A 269 10.66 0.50 27.33
CA TRP A 269 11.23 -0.38 26.31
C TRP A 269 10.16 -1.36 25.80
N LEU A 270 10.46 -2.01 24.68
CA LEU A 270 9.63 -3.08 24.14
C LEU A 270 10.21 -4.43 24.58
N MET A 271 9.34 -5.36 24.99
CA MET A 271 9.70 -6.76 25.19
C MET A 271 8.89 -7.65 24.25
N HIS A 272 9.55 -8.62 23.62
CA HIS A 272 8.91 -9.56 22.72
C HIS A 272 8.32 -10.75 23.50
N LYS A 273 6.99 -10.78 23.66
CA LYS A 273 6.23 -11.73 24.50
C LYS A 273 6.68 -13.19 24.34
N LYS A 274 6.89 -13.64 23.10
CA LYS A 274 7.28 -15.03 22.79
C LYS A 274 8.75 -15.37 23.08
N THR A 275 9.67 -14.42 22.93
CA THR A 275 11.13 -14.70 22.96
C THR A 275 11.83 -14.13 24.18
N GLY A 276 11.14 -13.31 24.99
CA GLY A 276 11.71 -12.56 26.11
C GLY A 276 12.71 -11.48 25.68
N LYS A 277 12.92 -11.26 24.37
CA LYS A 277 13.92 -10.30 23.90
C LYS A 277 13.46 -8.87 24.17
N GLU A 278 14.32 -8.13 24.86
CA GLU A 278 14.12 -6.71 25.17
C GLU A 278 14.81 -5.78 24.15
N TYR A 279 14.24 -4.59 23.99
CA TYR A 279 14.63 -3.58 23.02
C TYR A 279 14.76 -2.22 23.71
N HIS A 280 15.83 -2.06 24.48
CA HIS A 280 16.11 -0.88 25.30
C HIS A 280 16.64 0.30 24.46
N PRO A 281 15.94 1.45 24.42
CA PRO A 281 16.47 2.64 23.75
C PRO A 281 17.72 3.17 24.48
N ARG A 282 18.62 3.81 23.74
CA ARG A 282 19.87 4.36 24.28
C ARG A 282 20.10 5.76 23.74
N PHE A 283 20.26 6.72 24.65
CA PHE A 283 20.55 8.13 24.33
C PHE A 283 21.91 8.49 24.91
N TRP A 284 22.80 9.08 24.11
CA TRP A 284 24.13 9.48 24.56
C TRP A 284 24.65 10.71 23.80
N ARG A 285 25.82 11.24 24.20
CA ARG A 285 26.54 12.26 23.44
C ARG A 285 27.85 11.68 22.90
N LYS A 286 28.20 12.04 21.66
CA LYS A 286 29.49 11.71 21.04
C LYS A 286 30.01 12.94 20.30
N ASN A 287 31.19 13.43 20.70
CA ASN A 287 31.81 14.65 20.19
C ASN A 287 30.87 15.86 20.27
N GLY A 288 30.32 16.11 21.47
CA GLY A 288 29.34 17.17 21.73
C GLY A 288 27.91 16.85 21.26
N LYS A 289 27.75 16.23 20.09
CA LYS A 289 26.45 15.94 19.47
C LYS A 289 25.67 14.83 20.19
N LYS A 290 24.37 15.03 20.43
CA LYS A 290 23.43 13.96 20.83
C LYS A 290 23.34 12.88 19.74
N ARG A 291 23.20 11.63 20.20
CA ARG A 291 22.96 10.42 19.42
C ARG A 291 21.91 9.57 20.13
N ALA A 292 21.13 8.83 19.37
CA ALA A 292 20.29 7.80 19.94
C ALA A 292 20.23 6.55 19.06
N ILE A 293 19.93 5.44 19.71
CA ILE A 293 19.35 4.23 19.13
C ILE A 293 18.00 4.05 19.81
N ASP A 294 16.97 3.81 19.03
CA ASP A 294 15.60 3.61 19.51
C ASP A 294 14.93 2.48 18.73
N TYR A 295 13.87 1.93 19.31
CA TYR A 295 13.20 0.74 18.82
C TYR A 295 11.71 0.98 18.68
N GLY A 296 11.14 0.53 17.57
CA GLY A 296 9.70 0.53 17.34
C GLY A 296 9.24 -0.65 16.52
N PHE A 297 7.98 -0.63 16.12
CA PHE A 297 7.43 -1.65 15.24
C PHE A 297 6.32 -1.11 14.34
N PHE A 298 6.31 -1.59 13.10
CA PHE A 298 5.17 -1.51 12.20
C PHE A 298 4.39 -2.82 12.29
N ALA A 299 3.14 -2.76 12.74
CA ALA A 299 2.22 -3.89 12.72
C ALA A 299 1.08 -3.61 11.73
N LYS A 300 0.64 -4.66 11.02
CA LYS A 300 -0.59 -4.64 10.25
C LYS A 300 -1.37 -5.94 10.41
N ALA A 301 -2.64 -5.83 10.78
CA ALA A 301 -3.61 -6.91 10.89
C ALA A 301 -4.96 -6.49 10.29
N LYS A 302 -5.95 -7.37 10.34
CA LYS A 302 -7.36 -6.98 10.15
C LYS A 302 -7.95 -6.45 11.45
N VAL A 303 -8.92 -5.54 11.36
CA VAL A 303 -9.69 -5.08 12.53
C VAL A 303 -10.48 -6.24 13.18
N SER A 304 -11.00 -7.16 12.36
CA SER A 304 -11.56 -8.43 12.83
C SER A 304 -11.38 -9.52 11.76
N LYS A 305 -11.50 -10.80 12.13
CA LYS A 305 -11.31 -11.93 11.20
C LYS A 305 -12.23 -11.86 9.97
N ARG A 306 -13.44 -11.29 10.12
CA ARG A 306 -14.44 -11.11 9.06
C ARG A 306 -14.35 -9.75 8.34
N SER A 307 -13.60 -8.79 8.87
CA SER A 307 -13.50 -7.46 8.24
C SER A 307 -12.58 -7.45 7.00
N THR A 308 -12.87 -6.52 6.11
CA THR A 308 -11.98 -6.03 5.05
C THR A 308 -11.02 -4.95 5.56
N THR A 309 -11.40 -4.22 6.62
CA THR A 309 -10.64 -3.10 7.18
C THR A 309 -9.40 -3.54 7.96
N LYS A 310 -8.38 -2.66 7.95
CA LYS A 310 -7.06 -2.92 8.53
C LYS A 310 -6.88 -2.22 9.87
N LEU A 311 -6.21 -2.91 10.78
CA LEU A 311 -5.52 -2.30 11.91
C LEU A 311 -4.06 -2.12 11.48
N VAL A 312 -3.60 -0.89 11.39
CA VAL A 312 -2.18 -0.52 11.24
C VAL A 312 -1.74 0.09 12.57
N PHE A 313 -0.53 -0.22 13.02
CA PHE A 313 0.02 0.37 14.22
C PHE A 313 1.51 0.68 14.04
N PHE A 314 1.86 1.95 14.29
CA PHE A 314 3.22 2.43 14.47
C PHE A 314 3.49 2.62 15.97
N GLY A 315 4.13 1.62 16.59
CA GLY A 315 4.53 1.64 18.00
C GLY A 315 6.02 1.91 18.19
N GLY A 316 6.43 2.35 19.37
CA GLY A 316 7.82 2.73 19.66
C GLY A 316 8.11 2.88 21.15
N ALA A 317 9.30 2.44 21.58
CA ALA A 317 9.79 2.63 22.95
C ALA A 317 9.95 4.12 23.29
N ARG A 318 10.39 4.92 22.32
CA ARG A 318 10.28 6.39 22.30
C ARG A 318 9.85 6.87 20.90
N THR A 319 9.56 8.17 20.79
CA THR A 319 9.10 8.84 19.57
C THR A 319 10.00 8.57 18.35
N TRP A 320 11.31 8.38 18.53
CA TRP A 320 12.19 8.08 17.40
C TRP A 320 11.91 6.69 16.82
N GLY A 321 11.61 5.71 17.67
CA GLY A 321 11.15 4.38 17.29
C GLY A 321 9.80 4.40 16.59
N VAL A 322 8.86 5.24 17.07
CA VAL A 322 7.55 5.46 16.40
C VAL A 322 7.77 6.04 14.99
N VAL A 323 8.57 7.09 14.85
CA VAL A 323 8.91 7.71 13.56
C VAL A 323 9.65 6.72 12.65
N GLY A 324 10.58 5.94 13.20
CA GLY A 324 11.28 4.87 12.48
C GLY A 324 10.36 3.80 11.92
N ALA A 325 9.41 3.34 12.72
CA ALA A 325 8.36 2.43 12.29
C ALA A 325 7.46 3.04 11.21
N THR A 326 7.15 4.34 11.30
CA THR A 326 6.39 5.05 10.27
C THR A 326 7.17 5.18 8.96
N MET A 327 8.44 5.58 9.01
CA MET A 327 9.30 5.76 7.83
C MET A 327 9.38 4.49 6.98
N LEU A 328 9.45 3.31 7.61
CA LEU A 328 9.45 2.00 6.93
C LEU A 328 8.27 1.81 5.97
N ALA A 329 7.07 2.21 6.37
CA ALA A 329 5.85 2.07 5.57
C ALA A 329 5.54 3.31 4.73
N SER A 330 6.14 4.46 5.06
CA SER A 330 5.87 5.77 4.45
C SER A 330 6.18 5.82 2.96
N CYS A 331 5.58 6.77 2.24
CA CYS A 331 5.82 7.01 0.81
C CYS A 331 6.23 8.47 0.53
N VAL A 332 7.06 9.06 1.42
CA VAL A 332 7.56 10.44 1.31
C VAL A 332 8.44 10.65 0.07
N SER A 333 9.10 9.60 -0.41
CA SER A 333 9.88 9.63 -1.64
C SER A 333 9.40 8.59 -2.66
N LEU A 334 9.24 9.00 -3.91
CA LEU A 334 9.04 8.11 -5.06
C LEU A 334 10.37 7.63 -5.66
N ASN A 335 11.49 7.82 -4.95
CA ASN A 335 12.79 7.35 -5.40
C ASN A 335 12.88 5.81 -5.30
N ARG A 336 13.07 5.12 -6.44
CA ARG A 336 13.33 3.66 -6.50
C ARG A 336 14.64 3.24 -5.81
N HIS A 337 15.50 4.20 -5.47
CA HIS A 337 16.72 4.02 -4.68
C HIS A 337 16.57 4.52 -3.24
N GLY A 338 15.35 4.88 -2.81
CA GLY A 338 15.01 5.14 -1.40
C GLY A 338 15.05 3.86 -0.55
N VAL A 339 15.27 4.03 0.75
CA VAL A 339 15.30 2.93 1.74
C VAL A 339 13.89 2.38 1.96
N GLU A 340 12.90 3.27 1.99
CA GLU A 340 11.47 3.03 2.20
C GLU A 340 10.92 2.11 1.11
N TYR A 341 11.12 2.47 -0.16
CA TYR A 341 10.73 1.65 -1.30
C TYR A 341 11.44 0.29 -1.31
N ARG A 342 12.76 0.24 -0.99
CA ARG A 342 13.47 -1.05 -0.86
C ARG A 342 12.84 -1.93 0.22
N ASN A 343 12.46 -1.36 1.35
CA ASN A 343 11.88 -2.09 2.47
C ASN A 343 10.45 -2.57 2.15
N ALA A 344 9.58 -1.71 1.60
CA ALA A 344 8.26 -2.10 1.14
C ALA A 344 8.32 -3.21 0.08
N ARG A 345 9.24 -3.10 -0.88
CA ARG A 345 9.52 -4.15 -1.88
C ARG A 345 9.96 -5.47 -1.23
N LYS A 346 10.99 -5.45 -0.37
CA LYS A 346 11.52 -6.63 0.34
C LYS A 346 10.41 -7.35 1.13
N LEU A 347 9.52 -6.60 1.79
CA LEU A 347 8.40 -7.15 2.55
C LEU A 347 7.36 -7.79 1.62
N VAL A 348 6.90 -7.08 0.58
CA VAL A 348 5.86 -7.58 -0.33
C VAL A 348 6.35 -8.75 -1.20
N GLU A 349 7.60 -8.75 -1.67
CA GLU A 349 8.15 -9.88 -2.44
C GLU A 349 8.32 -11.15 -1.59
N ARG A 350 8.49 -11.02 -0.26
CA ARG A 350 8.64 -12.16 0.66
C ARG A 350 7.29 -12.65 1.22
N PHE A 351 6.44 -11.73 1.68
CA PHE A 351 5.21 -12.03 2.40
C PHE A 351 3.93 -11.85 1.57
N GLY A 352 4.06 -11.43 0.31
CA GLY A 352 2.95 -11.19 -0.62
C GLY A 352 2.37 -9.78 -0.50
N SER A 353 1.37 -9.48 -1.33
CA SER A 353 0.51 -8.31 -1.14
C SER A 353 -0.48 -8.57 -0.02
N ASP A 354 -0.82 -7.52 0.72
CA ASP A 354 -1.65 -7.57 1.93
C ASP A 354 -1.16 -8.54 3.04
N PRO A 355 0.13 -8.49 3.45
CA PRO A 355 0.61 -9.34 4.53
C PRO A 355 0.06 -8.85 5.88
N SER A 356 -0.44 -9.77 6.71
CA SER A 356 -0.65 -9.49 8.14
C SER A 356 0.64 -9.82 8.88
N LEU A 357 1.32 -8.81 9.42
CA LEU A 357 2.70 -8.93 9.90
C LEU A 357 3.02 -7.94 11.02
N VAL A 358 4.12 -8.21 11.73
CA VAL A 358 4.82 -7.23 12.55
C VAL A 358 6.30 -7.16 12.15
N VAL A 359 6.80 -5.94 12.07
CA VAL A 359 8.16 -5.58 11.70
C VAL A 359 8.76 -4.73 12.81
N PRO A 360 9.67 -5.25 13.65
CA PRO A 360 10.43 -4.45 14.59
C PRO A 360 11.53 -3.65 13.86
N VAL A 361 11.64 -2.37 14.18
CA VAL A 361 12.57 -1.41 13.57
C VAL A 361 13.55 -0.93 14.64
N GLU A 362 14.84 -1.02 14.33
CA GLU A 362 15.90 -0.29 15.03
C GLU A 362 16.22 0.95 14.22
N VAL A 363 16.15 2.13 14.85
CA VAL A 363 16.59 3.39 14.25
C VAL A 363 17.77 3.97 15.00
N SER A 364 18.57 4.72 14.24
CA SER A 364 19.63 5.56 14.77
C SER A 364 19.35 7.02 14.39
N GLY A 365 19.76 7.97 15.22
CA GLY A 365 19.65 9.38 14.86
C GLY A 365 20.69 10.27 15.53
N SER A 366 20.66 11.54 15.19
CA SER A 366 21.47 12.61 15.78
C SER A 366 20.66 13.90 15.91
N GLU A 367 21.31 14.97 16.36
CA GLU A 367 20.75 16.32 16.34
C GLU A 367 20.32 16.76 14.95
N ASP A 368 20.95 16.21 13.91
CA ASP A 368 20.65 16.46 12.50
C ASP A 368 19.44 15.63 11.98
N GLY A 369 18.75 14.87 12.85
CA GLY A 369 17.54 14.10 12.54
C GLY A 369 17.67 12.57 12.69
N ILE A 370 16.59 11.86 12.33
CA ILE A 370 16.52 10.39 12.35
C ILE A 370 17.03 9.83 11.02
N HIS A 371 17.97 8.88 11.09
CA HIS A 371 18.56 8.23 9.93
C HIS A 371 18.01 6.80 9.82
N ALA A 372 17.04 6.60 8.93
CA ALA A 372 16.44 5.30 8.68
C ALA A 372 17.51 4.31 8.15
N SER A 373 17.69 3.19 8.85
CA SER A 373 18.67 2.16 8.49
C SER A 373 18.13 1.24 7.38
N ASP A 374 19.02 0.67 6.56
CA ASP A 374 18.64 -0.35 5.59
C ASP A 374 18.18 -1.61 6.35
N TRP A 375 16.90 -1.95 6.23
CA TRP A 375 16.25 -2.81 7.21
C TRP A 375 16.61 -4.31 7.06
N LYS A 376 16.81 -4.99 8.19
CA LYS A 376 17.22 -6.41 8.26
C LYS A 376 16.00 -7.33 8.34
N ILE A 377 15.70 -8.02 7.24
CA ILE A 377 14.52 -8.89 7.05
C ILE A 377 14.44 -10.13 7.99
N GLY A 378 15.38 -10.30 8.93
CA GLY A 378 15.45 -11.47 9.81
C GLY A 378 14.38 -11.51 10.91
N SER A 379 13.72 -10.39 11.20
CA SER A 379 12.86 -10.20 12.38
C SER A 379 11.38 -9.96 12.07
N VAL A 380 10.92 -10.20 10.82
CA VAL A 380 9.48 -10.13 10.49
C VAL A 380 8.74 -11.32 11.08
N GLU A 381 7.67 -11.07 11.82
CA GLU A 381 6.72 -12.08 12.25
C GLU A 381 5.39 -11.93 11.48
N LEU A 382 4.70 -13.04 11.21
CA LEU A 382 3.36 -13.02 10.59
C LEU A 382 2.30 -13.05 11.70
N ILE A 383 1.28 -12.20 11.59
CA ILE A 383 0.09 -12.26 12.44
C ILE A 383 -0.90 -13.25 11.80
N ALA A 384 -1.55 -14.08 12.63
CA ALA A 384 -2.50 -15.11 12.23
C ALA A 384 -3.94 -14.59 12.06
#